data_AF-A0A3C1FQZ3-F1
#
_entry.id   AF-A0A3C1FQZ3-F1
#
_cell.length_a   1.000
_cell.length_b   1.000
_cell.length_c   1.000
_cell.angle_alpha   90.00
_cell.angle_beta   90.00
_cell.angle_gamma   90.00
#
_symmetry.space_group_name_H-M   'P 1'
#
loop_
_entity.id
_entity.type
_entity.pdbx_description
1 polymer ?
#
loop_
_entity_poly.entity_id
_entity_poly.type
_entity_poly.pdbx_seq_one_letter_code
_entity_poly.pdbx_strand_id
1 'polypeptide(L)'
;MTREDNPDTRQAAAPLPLNFRHLSDHLFLLIRTRLWLQVLIAMVAGIVTGILLGPSVGWVEAGRAAVIGNWLAFPGQLFLALIQMIVIPLVFASIIRGLAAGGDAQQLRRTGLIMVVYFVATTALAIMIGLGLAYLIEPGRFVASDMLQAGLSLAEQPAADTPAAPAFAELPRMLLGLLPTNPLSAMVQAEMLQVVIFALVVGAALVSMAPAQSRPLIDLAGSLQEVCMMVVRWAMLLAPLAVFGLLAQLTSKIGLNALAGVAVYVLTVLLGLLLLLGVYLVILLLFARRGPGSFLSGMRELMLLAFSTSSSAAVMPLSIKTAQERMGVRPAIAQFVIPLGATINMNGTALYQGVAAIFLAQVFAVDVGPGGLLLLVVTAVGAAIGAPGTPGVGIVIMAMLLGTIGVPPAGIALIMGV
;
A
#
# COMPACT_ATOMS: atom_id res chain seq x y z
N MET A 1 46.76 -50.60 34.42
CA MET A 1 46.16 -51.95 34.32
C MET A 1 44.88 -51.82 33.53
N THR A 2 44.89 -52.53 32.42
CA THR A 2 43.89 -52.69 31.35
C THR A 2 42.51 -53.15 31.85
N ARG A 3 41.45 -52.65 31.21
CA ARG A 3 40.39 -53.54 30.74
C ARG A 3 39.67 -52.95 29.51
N GLU A 4 39.76 -53.70 28.44
CA GLU A 4 39.13 -53.52 27.12
C GLU A 4 37.63 -53.86 27.13
N ASP A 5 36.99 -53.39 26.05
CA ASP A 5 35.80 -53.87 25.35
C ASP A 5 34.40 -53.75 25.96
N ASN A 6 33.55 -52.95 25.30
CA ASN A 6 32.66 -53.50 24.27
C ASN A 6 32.07 -52.38 23.36
N PRO A 7 32.24 -52.44 22.02
CA PRO A 7 31.50 -51.64 21.06
C PRO A 7 30.18 -52.33 20.65
N ASP A 8 29.24 -51.57 20.09
CA ASP A 8 27.96 -52.03 19.52
C ASP A 8 26.85 -52.52 20.48
N THR A 9 26.02 -51.56 20.90
CA THR A 9 24.57 -51.68 20.66
C THR A 9 24.03 -50.35 20.15
N ARG A 10 24.08 -50.17 18.83
CA ARG A 10 23.20 -49.24 18.11
C ARG A 10 21.75 -49.70 18.31
N GLN A 11 21.11 -49.29 19.39
CA GLN A 11 19.65 -49.25 19.40
C GLN A 11 19.23 -48.09 18.51
N ALA A 12 18.76 -48.43 17.31
CA ALA A 12 18.05 -47.51 16.43
C ALA A 12 16.91 -46.88 17.25
N ALA A 13 17.06 -45.61 17.60
CA ALA A 13 15.98 -44.82 18.18
C ALA A 13 14.83 -44.81 17.17
N ALA A 14 13.73 -45.46 17.53
CA ALA A 14 12.49 -45.38 16.77
C ALA A 14 12.13 -43.90 16.56
N PRO A 15 11.61 -43.50 15.38
CA PRO A 15 11.14 -42.13 15.19
C PRO A 15 10.07 -41.86 16.24
N LEU A 16 10.33 -40.89 17.12
CA LEU A 16 9.37 -40.41 18.12
C LEU A 16 8.03 -40.15 17.41
N PRO A 17 6.89 -40.67 17.91
CA PRO A 17 5.60 -40.35 17.32
C PRO A 17 5.40 -38.84 17.40
N LEU A 18 5.08 -38.21 16.26
CA LEU A 18 4.74 -36.80 16.16
C LEU A 18 3.59 -36.50 17.14
N ASN A 19 3.95 -35.99 18.32
CA ASN A 19 3.02 -35.76 19.40
C ASN A 19 2.27 -34.45 19.14
N PHE A 20 1.05 -34.55 18.61
CA PHE A 20 0.22 -33.40 18.20
C PHE A 20 0.02 -32.35 19.30
N ARG A 21 0.07 -32.75 20.58
CA ARG A 21 -0.01 -31.82 21.72
C ARG A 21 1.20 -30.90 21.85
N HIS A 22 2.41 -31.41 21.60
CA HIS A 22 3.61 -30.57 21.59
C HIS A 22 3.61 -29.59 20.41
N LEU A 23 3.04 -30.00 19.27
CA LEU A 23 2.86 -29.11 18.12
C LEU A 23 1.83 -28.02 18.41
N SER A 24 0.70 -28.36 19.05
CA SER A 24 -0.32 -27.38 19.43
C SER A 24 0.21 -26.38 20.45
N ASP A 25 0.92 -26.83 21.49
CA ASP A 25 1.45 -25.95 22.53
C ASP A 25 2.54 -25.02 21.97
N HIS A 26 3.40 -25.55 21.10
CA HIS A 26 4.43 -24.76 20.43
C HIS A 26 3.85 -23.75 19.43
N LEU A 27 2.79 -24.14 18.70
CA LEU A 27 2.02 -23.24 17.83
C LEU A 27 1.29 -22.16 18.65
N PHE A 28 0.65 -22.52 19.76
CA PHE A 28 -0.02 -21.55 20.65
C PHE A 28 0.97 -20.54 21.25
N LEU A 29 2.17 -20.99 21.66
CA LEU A 29 3.25 -20.11 22.13
C LEU A 29 3.79 -19.19 21.03
N LEU A 30 3.96 -19.70 19.81
CA LEU A 30 4.37 -18.91 18.64
C LEU A 30 3.30 -17.89 18.23
N ILE A 31 2.03 -18.30 18.26
CA ILE A 31 0.87 -17.44 17.95
C ILE A 31 0.76 -16.33 18.99
N ARG A 32 0.98 -16.58 20.29
CA ARG A 32 0.88 -15.54 21.33
C ARG A 32 1.99 -14.50 21.29
N THR A 33 3.16 -14.84 20.74
CA THR A 33 4.37 -13.99 20.78
C THR A 33 4.67 -13.27 19.45
N ARG A 34 4.11 -13.74 18.32
CA ARG A 34 4.44 -13.24 16.99
C ARG A 34 3.20 -12.64 16.31
N LEU A 35 3.04 -11.32 16.41
CA LEU A 35 1.91 -10.58 15.82
C LEU A 35 1.73 -10.86 14.32
N TRP A 36 2.81 -10.96 13.55
CA TRP A 36 2.73 -11.32 12.13
C TRP A 36 2.02 -12.66 11.85
N LEU A 37 2.21 -13.65 12.73
CA LEU A 37 1.61 -14.97 12.56
C LEU A 37 0.12 -14.91 12.90
N GLN A 38 -0.26 -14.13 13.92
CA GLN A 38 -1.67 -13.86 14.23
C GLN A 38 -2.37 -13.20 13.05
N VAL A 39 -1.74 -12.20 12.44
CA VAL A 39 -2.28 -11.49 11.27
C VAL A 39 -2.39 -12.43 10.06
N LEU A 40 -1.41 -13.31 9.82
CA LEU A 40 -1.46 -14.28 8.72
C LEU A 40 -2.61 -15.29 8.89
N ILE A 41 -2.76 -15.85 10.09
CA ILE A 41 -3.85 -16.79 10.41
C ILE A 41 -5.19 -16.08 10.26
N ALA A 42 -5.31 -14.86 10.79
CA ALA A 42 -6.49 -14.02 10.67
C ALA A 42 -6.86 -13.72 9.21
N MET A 43 -5.86 -13.45 8.36
CA MET A 43 -6.05 -13.22 6.93
C MET A 43 -6.65 -14.45 6.23
N VAL A 44 -6.02 -15.61 6.41
CA VAL A 44 -6.51 -16.87 5.80
C VAL A 44 -7.91 -17.20 6.33
N ALA A 45 -8.13 -17.10 7.64
CA ALA A 45 -9.44 -17.33 8.24
C ALA A 45 -10.49 -16.36 7.69
N GLY A 46 -10.14 -15.08 7.52
CA GLY A 46 -11.04 -14.05 7.01
C GLY A 46 -11.48 -14.34 5.59
N ILE A 47 -10.54 -14.66 4.70
CA ILE A 47 -10.82 -15.04 3.31
C ILE A 47 -11.73 -16.28 3.26
N VAL A 48 -11.42 -17.33 4.02
CA VAL A 48 -12.23 -18.55 4.06
C VAL A 48 -13.64 -18.24 4.57
N THR A 49 -13.77 -17.51 5.67
CA THR A 49 -15.07 -17.12 6.23
C THR A 49 -15.87 -16.27 5.24
N GLY A 50 -15.24 -15.31 4.57
CA GLY A 50 -15.93 -14.47 3.59
C GLY A 50 -16.34 -15.21 2.32
N ILE A 51 -15.56 -16.19 1.84
CA ILE A 51 -15.96 -17.07 0.73
C ILE A 51 -17.19 -17.91 1.13
N LEU A 52 -17.20 -18.47 2.35
CA LEU A 52 -18.32 -19.28 2.85
C LEU A 52 -19.60 -18.46 3.03
N LEU A 53 -19.46 -17.19 3.43
CA LEU A 53 -20.58 -16.25 3.55
C LEU A 53 -20.99 -15.63 2.22
N GLY A 54 -20.11 -15.66 1.22
CA GLY A 54 -20.28 -15.00 -0.06
C GLY A 54 -21.29 -15.68 -0.98
N PRO A 55 -21.73 -14.98 -2.03
CA PRO A 55 -22.71 -15.48 -3.00
C PRO A 55 -22.23 -16.72 -3.76
N SER A 56 -20.92 -17.01 -3.75
CA SER A 56 -20.32 -18.19 -4.39
C SER A 56 -20.75 -19.52 -3.77
N VAL A 57 -21.04 -19.55 -2.46
CA VAL A 57 -21.41 -20.80 -1.76
C VAL A 57 -22.92 -20.88 -1.53
N GLY A 58 -23.62 -19.74 -1.47
CA GLY A 58 -25.09 -19.68 -1.42
C GLY A 58 -25.72 -20.17 -0.11
N TRP A 59 -24.92 -20.44 0.94
CA TRP A 59 -25.42 -20.91 2.24
C TRP A 59 -26.19 -19.84 3.01
N VAL A 60 -25.92 -18.57 2.74
CA VAL A 60 -26.55 -17.43 3.40
C VAL A 60 -27.11 -16.49 2.35
N GLU A 61 -28.33 -16.04 2.56
CA GLU A 61 -28.97 -15.01 1.73
C GLU A 61 -28.10 -13.74 1.69
N ALA A 62 -27.91 -13.15 0.50
CA ALA A 62 -26.97 -12.05 0.27
C ALA A 62 -27.16 -10.86 1.23
N GLY A 63 -28.41 -10.53 1.58
CA GLY A 63 -28.71 -9.48 2.56
C GLY A 63 -28.20 -9.79 3.98
N ARG A 64 -28.33 -11.04 4.44
CA ARG A 64 -27.82 -11.48 5.74
C ARG A 64 -26.31 -11.61 5.75
N ALA A 65 -25.73 -12.11 4.65
CA ALA A 65 -24.28 -12.18 4.47
C ALA A 65 -23.62 -10.79 4.55
N ALA A 66 -24.25 -9.78 3.94
CA ALA A 66 -23.76 -8.39 4.03
C ALA A 66 -23.79 -7.86 5.46
N VAL A 67 -24.86 -8.13 6.23
CA VAL A 67 -24.95 -7.73 7.64
C VAL A 67 -23.88 -8.42 8.49
N ILE A 68 -23.73 -9.74 8.35
CA ILE A 68 -22.70 -10.51 9.07
C ILE A 68 -21.30 -10.01 8.70
N GLY A 69 -21.04 -9.77 7.41
CA GLY A 69 -19.79 -9.19 6.92
C GLY A 69 -19.50 -7.81 7.53
N ASN A 70 -20.50 -6.94 7.66
CA ASN A 70 -20.33 -5.63 8.29
C ASN A 70 -19.96 -5.75 9.77
N TRP A 71 -20.59 -6.67 10.52
CA TRP A 71 -20.24 -6.92 11.93
C TRP A 71 -18.86 -7.57 12.10
N LEU A 72 -18.49 -8.49 11.21
CA LEU A 72 -17.15 -9.07 11.16
C LEU A 72 -16.09 -7.99 10.91
N ALA A 73 -16.37 -7.02 10.03
CA ALA A 73 -15.47 -5.91 9.72
C ALA A 73 -15.42 -4.81 10.79
N PHE A 74 -16.35 -4.76 11.74
CA PHE A 74 -16.41 -3.69 12.75
C PHE A 74 -15.08 -3.46 13.49
N PRO A 75 -14.38 -4.49 14.02
CA PRO A 75 -13.07 -4.31 14.64
C PRO A 75 -12.03 -3.71 13.68
N GLY A 76 -12.13 -4.02 12.40
CA GLY A 76 -11.26 -3.45 11.36
C GLY A 76 -11.58 -2.00 11.05
N GLN A 77 -12.86 -1.65 10.97
CA GLN A 77 -13.29 -0.26 10.81
C GLN A 77 -12.88 0.59 12.02
N LEU A 78 -13.02 0.05 13.24
CA LEU A 78 -12.55 0.70 14.47
C LEU A 78 -11.03 0.90 14.44
N PHE A 79 -10.27 -0.13 14.04
CA PHE A 79 -8.82 -0.02 13.87
C PHE A 79 -8.43 1.10 12.90
N LEU A 80 -9.07 1.13 11.72
CA LEU A 80 -8.83 2.18 10.71
C LEU A 80 -9.17 3.58 11.24
N ALA A 81 -10.30 3.74 11.92
CA ALA A 81 -10.72 5.01 12.49
C ALA A 81 -9.73 5.51 13.54
N LEU A 82 -9.22 4.62 14.40
CA LEU A 82 -8.20 4.96 15.40
C LEU A 82 -6.90 5.46 14.74
N ILE A 83 -6.44 4.81 13.67
CA ILE A 83 -5.23 5.27 12.98
C ILE A 83 -5.47 6.57 12.20
N GLN A 84 -6.60 6.69 11.49
CA GLN A 84 -6.95 7.92 10.76
C GLN A 84 -7.09 9.13 11.70
N MET A 85 -7.60 8.93 12.91
CA MET A 85 -7.69 9.99 13.92
C MET A 85 -6.32 10.57 14.30
N ILE A 86 -5.29 9.72 14.37
CA ILE A 86 -3.95 10.15 14.82
C ILE A 86 -3.00 10.49 13.67
N VAL A 87 -3.31 10.14 12.43
CA VAL A 87 -2.35 10.26 11.32
C VAL A 87 -1.94 11.70 11.06
N ILE A 88 -2.90 12.63 11.04
CA ILE A 88 -2.66 14.05 10.78
C ILE A 88 -1.77 14.69 11.88
N PRO A 89 -2.14 14.63 13.19
CA PRO A 89 -1.31 15.20 14.23
C PRO A 89 0.06 14.52 14.31
N LEU A 90 0.12 13.20 14.09
CA LEU A 90 1.38 12.47 14.05
C LEU A 90 2.28 12.95 12.91
N VAL A 91 1.76 13.09 11.69
CA VAL A 91 2.52 13.52 10.51
C VAL A 91 3.09 14.92 10.74
N PHE A 92 2.22 15.84 11.16
CA PHE A 92 2.60 17.22 11.44
C PHE A 92 3.73 17.28 12.47
N ALA A 93 3.54 16.60 13.61
CA ALA A 93 4.53 16.52 14.68
C ALA A 93 5.83 15.82 14.25
N SER A 94 5.72 14.71 13.52
CA SER A 94 6.86 13.90 13.07
C SER A 94 7.75 14.67 12.12
N ILE A 95 7.18 15.39 11.15
CA ILE A 95 7.98 16.18 10.19
C ILE A 95 8.72 17.30 10.92
N ILE A 96 8.04 18.04 11.80
CA ILE A 96 8.67 19.12 12.58
C ILE A 96 9.82 18.57 13.42
N ARG A 97 9.58 17.49 14.19
CA ARG A 97 10.61 16.86 15.02
C ARG A 97 11.75 16.30 14.17
N GLY A 98 11.43 15.68 13.03
CA GLY A 98 12.40 15.08 12.13
C GLY A 98 13.33 16.12 11.49
N LEU A 99 12.80 17.27 11.10
CA LEU A 99 13.59 18.41 10.62
C LEU A 99 14.46 18.99 11.74
N ALA A 100 13.89 19.22 12.92
CA ALA A 100 14.61 19.79 14.06
C ALA A 100 15.75 18.91 14.58
N ALA A 101 15.57 17.58 14.56
CA ALA A 101 16.60 16.62 14.94
C ALA A 101 17.75 16.52 13.90
N GLY A 102 17.53 17.00 12.68
CA GLY A 102 18.47 16.91 11.57
C GLY A 102 19.70 17.81 11.68
N GLY A 103 19.63 18.89 12.48
CA GLY A 103 20.74 19.81 12.82
C GLY A 103 21.40 20.58 11.66
N ASP A 104 21.34 20.06 10.43
CA ASP A 104 22.02 20.57 9.26
C ASP A 104 21.03 20.71 8.09
N ALA A 105 20.69 21.96 7.76
CA ALA A 105 19.85 22.31 6.61
C ALA A 105 20.43 21.78 5.28
N GLN A 106 21.75 21.64 5.17
CA GLN A 106 22.42 21.07 4.00
C GLN A 106 22.15 19.57 3.89
N GLN A 107 22.18 18.84 5.01
CA GLN A 107 21.82 17.43 5.05
C GLN A 107 20.35 17.20 4.68
N LEU A 108 19.44 18.07 5.13
CA LEU A 108 18.02 18.01 4.77
C LEU A 108 17.82 18.22 3.27
N ARG A 109 18.43 19.26 2.69
CA ARG A 109 18.37 19.54 1.24
C ARG A 109 18.87 18.35 0.42
N ARG A 110 20.00 17.76 0.83
CA ARG A 110 20.57 16.58 0.16
C ARG A 110 19.65 15.37 0.26
N THR A 111 19.10 15.11 1.45
CA THR A 111 18.19 13.98 1.69
C THR A 111 16.90 14.14 0.91
N GLY A 112 16.32 15.35 0.89
CA GLY A 112 15.13 15.66 0.10
C GLY A 112 15.34 15.48 -1.40
N LEU A 113 16.46 15.96 -1.96
CA LEU A 113 16.76 15.80 -3.38
C LEU A 113 16.91 14.31 -3.77
N ILE A 114 17.68 13.55 -2.98
CA ILE A 114 17.84 12.10 -3.21
C ILE A 114 16.47 11.41 -3.14
N MET A 115 15.63 11.78 -2.18
CA MET A 115 14.29 11.21 -2.02
C MET A 115 13.40 11.48 -3.23
N VAL A 116 13.32 12.72 -3.71
CA VAL A 116 12.49 13.08 -4.87
C VAL A 116 12.94 12.32 -6.11
N VAL A 117 14.24 12.29 -6.38
CA VAL A 117 14.79 11.52 -7.51
C VAL A 117 14.48 10.04 -7.37
N TYR A 118 14.63 9.48 -6.16
CA TYR A 118 14.31 8.09 -5.87
C TYR A 118 12.82 7.77 -6.10
N PHE A 119 11.90 8.61 -5.61
CA PHE A 119 10.47 8.42 -5.82
C PHE A 119 10.09 8.49 -7.29
N VAL A 120 10.44 9.57 -7.99
CA VAL A 120 10.12 9.71 -9.41
C VAL A 120 10.69 8.55 -10.24
N ALA A 121 11.96 8.17 -10.01
CA ALA A 121 12.58 7.08 -10.73
C ALA A 121 11.91 5.72 -10.46
N THR A 122 11.56 5.43 -9.20
CA THR A 122 10.91 4.17 -8.84
C THR A 122 9.45 4.11 -9.27
N THR A 123 8.72 5.23 -9.26
CA THR A 123 7.37 5.31 -9.83
C THR A 123 7.39 5.07 -11.34
N ALA A 124 8.31 5.73 -12.06
CA ALA A 124 8.48 5.54 -13.50
C ALA A 124 8.84 4.08 -13.83
N LEU A 125 9.75 3.48 -13.06
CA LEU A 125 10.09 2.07 -13.22
C LEU A 125 8.89 1.15 -12.94
N ALA A 126 8.08 1.46 -11.92
CA ALA A 126 6.91 0.66 -11.57
C ALA A 126 5.85 0.65 -12.68
N ILE A 127 5.53 1.80 -13.28
CA ILE A 127 4.60 1.82 -14.42
C ILE A 127 5.19 1.12 -15.64
N MET A 128 6.49 1.26 -15.91
CA MET A 128 7.14 0.54 -17.02
C MET A 128 7.06 -0.98 -16.85
N ILE A 129 7.21 -1.50 -15.61
CA ILE A 129 6.98 -2.92 -15.31
C ILE A 129 5.53 -3.30 -15.59
N GLY A 130 4.57 -2.48 -15.14
CA GLY A 130 3.14 -2.72 -15.36
C GLY A 130 2.78 -2.78 -16.85
N LEU A 131 3.22 -1.79 -17.63
CA LEU A 131 3.03 -1.76 -19.08
C LEU A 131 3.68 -2.97 -19.75
N GLY A 132 4.94 -3.27 -19.42
CA GLY A 132 5.66 -4.40 -20.01
C GLY A 132 4.98 -5.74 -19.76
N LEU A 133 4.47 -5.97 -18.54
CA LEU A 133 3.71 -7.18 -18.23
C LEU A 133 2.36 -7.23 -18.94
N ALA A 134 1.64 -6.11 -19.03
CA ALA A 134 0.34 -6.07 -19.69
C ALA A 134 0.44 -6.31 -21.21
N TYR A 135 1.53 -5.86 -21.85
CA TYR A 135 1.82 -6.20 -23.24
C TYR A 135 2.29 -7.65 -23.43
N LEU A 136 2.99 -8.23 -22.46
CA LEU A 136 3.47 -9.60 -22.57
C LEU A 136 2.38 -10.64 -22.31
N ILE A 137 1.51 -10.39 -21.34
CA ILE A 137 0.46 -11.32 -20.91
C ILE A 137 -0.84 -11.10 -21.70
N GLU A 138 -1.09 -9.88 -22.15
CA GLU A 138 -2.32 -9.48 -22.84
C GLU A 138 -3.62 -9.85 -22.08
N PRO A 139 -3.75 -9.43 -20.79
CA PRO A 139 -4.85 -9.88 -19.93
C PRO A 139 -6.25 -9.52 -20.47
N GLY A 140 -6.38 -8.46 -21.28
CA GLY A 140 -7.67 -8.03 -21.81
C GLY A 140 -8.25 -8.96 -22.88
N ARG A 141 -7.40 -9.72 -23.57
CA ARG A 141 -7.85 -10.66 -24.61
C ARG A 141 -8.63 -11.83 -24.05
N PHE A 142 -8.29 -12.27 -22.84
CA PHE A 142 -8.98 -13.36 -22.13
C PHE A 142 -10.41 -12.98 -21.74
N VAL A 143 -10.67 -11.69 -21.51
CA VAL A 143 -12.01 -11.18 -21.19
C VAL A 143 -12.81 -10.91 -22.47
N ALA A 144 -12.15 -10.33 -23.48
CA ALA A 144 -12.76 -10.08 -24.77
C ALA A 144 -13.27 -11.38 -25.42
N SER A 145 -12.54 -12.49 -25.31
CA SER A 145 -12.97 -13.80 -25.83
C SER A 145 -14.23 -14.33 -25.16
N ASP A 146 -14.39 -14.12 -23.85
CA ASP A 146 -15.56 -14.58 -23.09
C ASP A 146 -16.78 -13.68 -23.33
N MET A 147 -16.57 -12.37 -23.48
CA MET A 147 -17.63 -11.42 -23.84
C MET A 147 -18.14 -11.62 -25.27
N LEU A 148 -17.24 -11.93 -26.22
CA LEU A 148 -17.63 -12.26 -27.60
C LEU A 148 -18.46 -13.56 -27.65
N GLN A 149 -18.11 -14.56 -26.84
CA GLN A 149 -18.86 -15.82 -26.73
C GLN A 149 -20.24 -15.62 -26.05
N ALA A 150 -20.36 -14.67 -25.14
CA ALA A 150 -21.62 -14.32 -24.47
C ALA A 150 -22.55 -13.44 -25.32
N GLY A 151 -22.18 -13.06 -26.55
CA GLY A 151 -23.00 -12.25 -27.45
C GLY A 151 -23.20 -10.80 -26.99
N LEU A 152 -22.39 -10.33 -26.04
CA LEU A 152 -22.43 -8.95 -25.56
C LEU A 152 -21.64 -8.07 -26.55
N SER A 153 -22.35 -7.44 -27.48
CA SER A 153 -21.76 -6.41 -28.33
C SER A 153 -21.36 -5.22 -27.46
N LEU A 154 -20.05 -4.97 -27.34
CA LEU A 154 -19.55 -3.69 -26.87
C LEU A 154 -20.00 -2.66 -27.91
N ALA A 155 -21.04 -1.89 -27.59
CA ALA A 155 -21.50 -0.82 -28.46
C ALA A 155 -20.30 0.07 -28.81
N GLU A 156 -20.07 0.31 -30.09
CA GLU A 156 -19.16 1.35 -30.57
C GLU A 156 -19.66 2.68 -29.98
N GLN A 157 -19.12 3.04 -28.83
CA GLN A 157 -19.29 4.40 -28.33
C GLN A 157 -18.37 5.29 -29.16
N PRO A 158 -18.87 6.44 -29.62
CA PRO A 158 -18.03 7.38 -30.37
C PRO A 158 -16.81 7.69 -29.51
N ALA A 159 -15.64 7.74 -30.14
CA ALA A 159 -14.41 8.16 -29.51
C ALA A 159 -14.71 9.44 -28.71
N ALA A 160 -14.71 9.34 -27.39
CA ALA A 160 -14.88 10.51 -26.55
C ALA A 160 -13.77 11.47 -26.94
N ASP A 161 -14.11 12.76 -27.15
CA ASP A 161 -13.13 13.82 -27.35
C ASP A 161 -12.02 13.61 -26.33
N THR A 162 -10.83 13.26 -26.81
CA THR A 162 -9.70 12.92 -25.95
C THR A 162 -9.49 14.14 -25.07
N PRO A 163 -9.78 14.12 -23.75
CA PRO A 163 -9.44 15.25 -22.91
C PRO A 163 -7.96 15.51 -23.13
N ALA A 164 -7.66 16.69 -23.67
CA ALA A 164 -6.30 17.09 -23.94
C ALA A 164 -5.51 16.87 -22.65
N ALA A 165 -4.35 16.21 -22.76
CA ALA A 165 -3.39 16.11 -21.67
C ALA A 165 -3.33 17.48 -20.97
N PRO A 166 -3.25 17.52 -19.62
CA PRO A 166 -3.14 18.79 -18.92
C PRO A 166 -2.04 19.58 -19.60
N ALA A 167 -2.42 20.70 -20.23
CA ALA A 167 -1.49 21.45 -21.05
C ALA A 167 -0.29 21.80 -20.16
N PHE A 168 0.91 21.87 -20.73
CA PHE A 168 2.09 22.31 -19.97
C PHE A 168 1.84 23.68 -19.29
N ALA A 169 0.89 24.46 -19.82
CA ALA A 169 0.36 25.69 -19.26
C ALA A 169 -0.39 25.56 -17.92
N GLU A 170 -0.95 24.39 -17.58
CA GLU A 170 -1.65 24.10 -16.31
C GLU A 170 -0.69 23.71 -15.18
N LEU A 171 0.57 23.35 -15.50
CA LEU A 171 1.57 22.93 -14.50
C LEU A 171 1.78 23.96 -13.38
N PRO A 172 1.88 25.28 -13.64
CA PRO A 172 2.00 26.26 -12.57
C PRO A 172 0.80 26.24 -11.62
N ARG A 173 -0.42 26.05 -12.15
CA ARG A 173 -1.64 25.99 -11.35
C ARG A 173 -1.69 24.72 -10.50
N MET A 174 -1.26 23.59 -11.06
CA MET A 174 -1.15 22.32 -10.34
C MET A 174 -0.11 22.42 -9.20
N LEU A 175 1.06 23.02 -9.45
CA LEU A 175 2.09 23.24 -8.44
C LEU A 175 1.62 24.18 -7.33
N LEU A 176 0.92 25.26 -7.68
CA LEU A 176 0.31 26.17 -6.70
C LEU A 176 -0.77 25.48 -5.87
N GLY A 177 -1.53 24.55 -6.45
CA GLY A 177 -2.52 23.73 -5.76
C GLY A 177 -1.93 22.78 -4.71
N LEU A 178 -0.63 22.49 -4.77
CA LEU A 178 0.06 21.70 -3.73
C LEU A 178 0.27 22.49 -2.44
N LEU A 179 0.32 23.83 -2.53
CA LEU A 179 0.48 24.70 -1.37
C LEU A 179 -0.90 24.92 -0.71
N PRO A 180 -1.07 24.59 0.58
CA PRO A 180 -2.32 24.90 1.27
C PRO A 180 -2.50 26.41 1.37
N THR A 181 -3.60 26.92 0.82
CA THR A 181 -4.03 28.31 1.07
C THR A 181 -4.51 28.47 2.52
N ASN A 182 -5.07 27.42 3.11
CA ASN A 182 -5.43 27.34 4.52
C ASN A 182 -5.04 25.96 5.11
N PRO A 183 -4.03 25.91 5.99
CA PRO A 183 -3.57 24.66 6.60
C PRO A 183 -4.64 23.93 7.42
N LEU A 184 -5.53 24.67 8.09
CA LEU A 184 -6.58 24.07 8.91
C LEU A 184 -7.63 23.37 8.05
N SER A 185 -8.02 23.96 6.91
CA SER A 185 -8.94 23.29 5.99
C SER A 185 -8.30 22.04 5.39
N ALA A 186 -7.00 22.07 5.06
CA ALA A 186 -6.28 20.91 4.57
C ALA A 186 -6.27 19.75 5.60
N MET A 187 -6.12 20.06 6.89
CA MET A 187 -6.23 19.06 7.96
C MET A 187 -7.64 18.51 8.09
N VAL A 188 -8.68 19.35 8.02
CA VAL A 188 -10.08 18.91 8.13
C VAL A 188 -10.48 18.04 6.93
N GLN A 189 -10.00 18.38 5.74
CA GLN A 189 -10.28 17.64 4.50
C GLN A 189 -9.37 16.42 4.31
N ALA A 190 -8.43 16.17 5.23
CA ALA A 190 -7.44 15.10 5.15
C ALA A 190 -6.56 15.15 3.88
N GLU A 191 -6.28 16.36 3.38
CA GLU A 191 -5.41 16.63 2.24
C GLU A 191 -3.93 16.44 2.64
N MET A 192 -3.53 15.18 2.71
CA MET A 192 -2.30 14.77 3.38
C MET A 192 -1.04 15.41 2.81
N LEU A 193 -0.94 15.57 1.49
CA LEU A 193 0.20 16.24 0.85
C LEU A 193 0.32 17.71 1.29
N GLN A 194 -0.80 18.42 1.36
CA GLN A 194 -0.82 19.81 1.82
C GLN A 194 -0.42 19.91 3.30
N VAL A 195 -0.89 18.99 4.15
CA VAL A 195 -0.47 18.91 5.57
C VAL A 195 1.03 18.69 5.69
N VAL A 196 1.60 17.79 4.86
CA VAL A 196 3.04 17.50 4.82
C VAL A 196 3.85 18.74 4.40
N ILE A 197 3.42 19.45 3.35
CA ILE A 197 4.08 20.67 2.88
C ILE A 197 4.01 21.77 3.93
N PHE A 198 2.85 21.96 4.58
CA PHE A 198 2.72 22.90 5.68
C PHE A 198 3.64 22.55 6.85
N ALA A 199 3.67 21.28 7.27
CA ALA A 199 4.56 20.82 8.34
C ALA A 199 6.04 21.03 7.98
N LEU A 200 6.40 20.89 6.70
CA LEU A 200 7.75 21.14 6.21
C LEU A 200 8.13 22.62 6.32
N VAL A 201 7.24 23.52 5.91
CA VAL A 201 7.44 24.98 6.00
C VAL A 201 7.57 25.40 7.47
N VAL A 202 6.67 24.91 8.34
CA VAL A 202 6.73 25.16 9.78
C VAL A 202 8.02 24.61 10.40
N GLY A 203 8.38 23.37 10.08
CA GLY A 203 9.62 22.76 10.56
C GLY A 203 10.87 23.53 10.12
N ALA A 204 10.94 23.96 8.86
CA ALA A 204 12.04 24.76 8.35
C ALA A 204 12.12 26.13 9.03
N ALA A 205 10.97 26.79 9.23
CA ALA A 205 10.90 28.05 9.97
C ALA A 205 11.43 27.88 11.41
N LEU A 206 10.98 26.86 12.14
CA LEU A 206 11.44 26.58 13.50
C LEU A 206 12.95 26.30 13.59
N VAL A 207 13.51 25.61 12.61
CA VAL A 207 14.97 25.36 12.54
C VAL A 207 15.76 26.64 12.24
N SER A 208 15.16 27.59 11.52
CA SER A 208 15.79 28.88 11.22
C SER A 208 15.69 29.93 12.35
N MET A 209 14.84 29.69 13.35
CA MET A 209 14.65 30.57 14.50
C MET A 209 15.70 30.35 15.59
N ALA A 210 15.88 31.33 16.47
CA ALA A 210 16.75 31.19 17.64
C ALA A 210 16.27 30.01 18.53
N PRO A 211 17.18 29.14 19.03
CA PRO A 211 16.80 27.92 19.77
C PRO A 211 15.89 28.17 20.97
N ALA A 212 16.05 29.30 21.67
CA ALA A 212 15.21 29.66 22.81
C ALA A 212 13.73 29.86 22.44
N GLN A 213 13.44 30.27 21.20
CA GLN A 213 12.08 30.51 20.72
C GLN A 213 11.47 29.26 20.05
N SER A 214 12.27 28.47 19.34
CA SER A 214 11.78 27.29 18.62
C SER A 214 11.63 26.04 19.49
N ARG A 215 12.45 25.90 20.53
CA ARG A 215 12.49 24.70 21.38
C ARG A 215 11.15 24.32 22.02
N PRO A 216 10.34 25.24 22.58
CA PRO A 216 9.04 24.88 23.15
C PRO A 216 8.08 24.24 22.14
N LEU A 217 8.09 24.72 20.89
CA LEU A 217 7.23 24.19 19.83
C LEU A 217 7.74 22.83 19.32
N ILE A 218 9.05 22.65 19.24
CA ILE A 218 9.68 21.37 18.88
C ILE A 218 9.41 20.32 19.97
N ASP A 219 9.51 20.68 21.26
CA ASP A 219 9.25 19.78 22.38
C ASP A 219 7.76 19.40 22.48
N LEU A 220 6.86 20.35 22.19
CA LEU A 220 5.42 20.08 22.05
C LEU A 220 5.14 19.10 20.92
N ALA A 221 5.74 19.31 19.74
CA ALA A 221 5.63 18.38 18.62
C ALA A 221 6.17 16.99 19.00
N GLY A 222 7.30 16.91 19.68
CA GLY A 222 7.82 15.65 20.21
C GLY A 222 6.85 14.93 21.13
N SER A 223 6.24 15.66 22.06
CA SER A 223 5.25 15.11 23.00
C SER A 223 3.98 14.64 22.29
N LEU A 224 3.47 15.43 21.34
CA LEU A 224 2.31 15.08 20.51
C LEU A 224 2.59 13.79 19.72
N GLN A 225 3.78 13.67 19.14
CA GLN A 225 4.19 12.47 18.43
C GLN A 225 4.17 11.23 19.34
N GLU A 226 4.72 11.31 20.55
CA GLU A 226 4.73 10.18 21.50
C GLU A 226 3.32 9.78 21.96
N VAL A 227 2.43 10.75 22.15
CA VAL A 227 1.00 10.49 22.44
C VAL A 227 0.36 9.72 21.29
N CYS A 228 0.54 10.16 20.04
CA CYS A 228 0.05 9.45 18.86
C CYS A 228 0.63 8.03 18.79
N MET A 229 1.93 7.85 19.07
CA MET A 229 2.57 6.54 19.11
C MET A 229 2.02 5.61 20.18
N MET A 230 1.52 6.15 21.30
CA MET A 230 0.83 5.35 22.31
C MET A 230 -0.50 4.79 21.77
N VAL A 231 -1.27 5.62 21.07
CA VAL A 231 -2.51 5.18 20.42
C VAL A 231 -2.24 4.11 19.37
N VAL A 232 -1.16 4.23 18.58
CA VAL A 232 -0.73 3.16 17.65
C VAL A 232 -0.53 1.85 18.41
N ARG A 233 0.18 1.87 19.55
CA ARG A 233 0.43 0.65 20.35
C ARG A 233 -0.87 -0.01 20.80
N TRP A 234 -1.88 0.76 21.19
CA TRP A 234 -3.20 0.24 21.55
C TRP A 234 -3.94 -0.33 20.34
N ALA A 235 -3.96 0.40 19.22
CA ALA A 235 -4.60 -0.05 17.99
C ALA A 235 -4.02 -1.38 17.47
N MET A 236 -2.72 -1.62 17.65
CA MET A 236 -2.08 -2.89 17.23
C MET A 236 -2.64 -4.14 17.92
N LEU A 237 -3.31 -4.01 19.07
CA LEU A 237 -4.00 -5.14 19.71
C LEU A 237 -5.19 -5.63 18.87
N LEU A 238 -5.80 -4.73 18.09
CA LEU A 238 -6.92 -5.03 17.20
C LEU A 238 -6.45 -5.54 15.83
N ALA A 239 -5.16 -5.42 15.49
CA ALA A 239 -4.64 -5.70 14.16
C ALA A 239 -5.03 -7.09 13.59
N PRO A 240 -4.91 -8.22 14.31
CA PRO A 240 -5.33 -9.52 13.78
C PRO A 240 -6.84 -9.58 13.52
N LEU A 241 -7.65 -9.10 14.45
CA LEU A 241 -9.10 -9.11 14.32
C LEU A 241 -9.59 -8.18 13.20
N ALA A 242 -8.90 -7.05 13.02
CA ALA A 242 -9.12 -6.10 11.94
C ALA A 242 -8.89 -6.75 10.57
N VAL A 243 -7.75 -7.42 10.39
CA VAL A 243 -7.39 -8.11 9.14
C VAL A 243 -8.41 -9.21 8.80
N PHE A 244 -8.77 -10.03 9.80
CA PHE A 244 -9.81 -11.06 9.63
C PHE A 244 -11.13 -10.45 9.15
N GLY A 245 -11.63 -9.45 9.86
CA GLY A 245 -12.92 -8.82 9.60
C GLY A 245 -13.02 -8.14 8.25
N LEU A 246 -12.02 -7.34 7.91
CA LEU A 246 -11.98 -6.59 6.64
C LEU A 246 -11.92 -7.54 5.44
N LEU A 247 -11.10 -8.59 5.52
CA LEU A 247 -10.98 -9.57 4.43
C LEU A 247 -12.21 -10.47 4.31
N ALA A 248 -12.84 -10.84 5.43
CA ALA A 248 -14.11 -11.56 5.41
C ALA A 248 -15.20 -10.73 4.72
N GLN A 249 -15.32 -9.45 5.06
CA GLN A 249 -16.29 -8.56 4.44
C GLN A 249 -16.01 -8.32 2.95
N LEU A 250 -14.75 -8.14 2.59
CA LEU A 250 -14.35 -7.90 1.21
C LEU A 250 -14.68 -9.11 0.34
N THR A 251 -14.25 -10.31 0.76
CA THR A 251 -14.47 -11.55 0.00
C THR A 251 -15.93 -11.99 0.00
N SER A 252 -16.70 -11.69 1.04
CA SER A 252 -18.15 -11.97 1.04
C SER A 252 -18.95 -11.09 0.08
N LYS A 253 -18.46 -9.88 -0.22
CA LYS A 253 -19.11 -8.95 -1.16
C LYS A 253 -18.74 -9.25 -2.62
N ILE A 254 -17.46 -9.48 -2.89
CA ILE A 254 -16.94 -9.65 -4.25
C ILE A 254 -17.26 -11.05 -4.80
N GLY A 255 -17.16 -12.09 -3.96
CA GLY A 255 -17.37 -13.48 -4.38
C GLY A 255 -16.28 -14.01 -5.35
N LEU A 256 -16.18 -15.33 -5.48
CA LEU A 256 -15.15 -15.95 -6.34
C LEU A 256 -15.42 -15.80 -7.84
N ASN A 257 -16.68 -15.62 -8.25
CA ASN A 257 -17.05 -15.58 -9.67
C ASN A 257 -16.62 -14.27 -10.34
N ALA A 258 -16.68 -13.13 -9.63
CA ALA A 258 -16.17 -11.86 -10.14
C ALA A 258 -14.65 -11.88 -10.31
N LEU A 259 -13.94 -12.60 -9.43
CA LEU A 259 -12.49 -12.79 -9.51
C LEU A 259 -12.08 -13.68 -10.69
N ALA A 260 -12.89 -14.67 -11.06
CA ALA A 260 -12.55 -15.61 -12.13
C ALA A 260 -12.47 -14.94 -13.51
N GLY A 261 -13.47 -14.12 -13.86
CA GLY A 261 -13.54 -13.44 -15.17
C GLY A 261 -12.44 -12.39 -15.40
N VAL A 262 -11.79 -11.93 -14.32
CA VAL A 262 -10.73 -10.91 -14.37
C VAL A 262 -9.43 -11.45 -13.74
N ALA A 263 -9.34 -12.77 -13.54
CA ALA A 263 -8.25 -13.42 -12.80
C ALA A 263 -6.88 -13.15 -13.43
N VAL A 264 -6.79 -13.21 -14.76
CA VAL A 264 -5.53 -12.98 -15.49
C VAL A 264 -5.05 -11.54 -15.28
N TYR A 265 -5.95 -10.57 -15.26
CA TYR A 265 -5.63 -9.19 -14.91
C TYR A 265 -5.12 -9.06 -13.47
N VAL A 266 -5.83 -9.64 -12.50
CA VAL A 266 -5.41 -9.60 -11.08
C VAL A 266 -4.03 -10.23 -10.91
N LEU A 267 -3.81 -11.40 -11.51
CA LEU A 267 -2.52 -12.09 -11.48
C LEU A 267 -1.41 -11.27 -12.14
N THR A 268 -1.71 -10.54 -13.22
CA THR A 268 -0.76 -9.63 -13.87
C THR A 268 -0.33 -8.50 -12.93
N VAL A 269 -1.28 -7.87 -12.23
CA VAL A 269 -0.98 -6.83 -11.23
C VAL A 269 -0.16 -7.41 -10.08
N LEU A 270 -0.56 -8.56 -9.52
CA LEU A 270 0.15 -9.21 -8.42
C LEU A 270 1.58 -9.60 -8.80
N LEU A 271 1.78 -10.13 -10.01
CA LEU A 271 3.09 -10.43 -10.55
C LEU A 271 3.94 -9.16 -10.69
N GLY A 272 3.35 -8.07 -11.20
CA GLY A 272 4.04 -6.77 -11.29
C GLY A 272 4.46 -6.23 -9.93
N LEU A 273 3.58 -6.29 -8.93
CA LEU A 273 3.91 -5.90 -7.55
C LEU A 273 5.03 -6.78 -6.96
N LEU A 274 5.05 -8.07 -7.26
CA LEU A 274 6.11 -8.98 -6.84
C LEU A 274 7.46 -8.65 -7.50
N LEU A 275 7.46 -8.34 -8.81
CA LEU A 275 8.66 -7.89 -9.52
C LEU A 275 9.17 -6.56 -8.96
N LEU A 276 8.26 -5.62 -8.68
CA LEU A 276 8.58 -4.34 -8.07
C LEU A 276 9.17 -4.52 -6.66
N LEU A 277 8.65 -5.45 -5.86
CA LEU A 277 9.26 -5.83 -4.58
C LEU A 277 10.69 -6.36 -4.80
N GLY A 278 10.89 -7.22 -5.81
CA GLY A 278 12.21 -7.71 -6.21
C GLY A 278 13.18 -6.58 -6.56
N VAL A 279 12.73 -5.57 -7.31
CA VAL A 279 13.51 -4.36 -7.61
C VAL A 279 13.93 -3.64 -6.32
N TYR A 280 13.03 -3.45 -5.35
CA TYR A 280 13.38 -2.83 -4.08
C TYR A 280 14.39 -3.66 -3.28
N LEU A 281 14.29 -4.99 -3.32
CA LEU A 281 15.27 -5.87 -2.67
C LEU A 281 16.65 -5.76 -3.33
N VAL A 282 16.72 -5.61 -4.66
CA VAL A 282 17.98 -5.37 -5.39
C VAL A 282 18.58 -4.01 -5.02
N ILE A 283 17.77 -2.95 -5.02
CA ILE A 283 18.20 -1.61 -4.58
C ILE A 283 18.75 -1.68 -3.15
N LEU A 284 18.05 -2.38 -2.26
CA LEU A 284 18.47 -2.55 -0.87
C LEU A 284 19.78 -3.33 -0.74
N LEU A 285 19.98 -4.38 -1.55
CA LEU A 285 21.22 -5.15 -1.56
C LEU A 285 22.40 -4.31 -2.05
N LEU A 286 22.21 -3.56 -3.14
CA LEU A 286 23.26 -2.75 -3.77
C LEU A 286 23.66 -1.53 -2.93
N PHE A 287 22.68 -0.78 -2.43
CA PHE A 287 22.93 0.52 -1.78
C PHE A 287 22.99 0.42 -0.25
N ALA A 288 22.15 -0.40 0.38
CA ALA A 288 22.08 -0.51 1.83
C ALA A 288 22.86 -1.71 2.39
N ARG A 289 23.36 -2.61 1.53
CA ARG A 289 24.11 -3.82 1.90
C ARG A 289 23.45 -4.64 3.01
N ARG A 290 22.11 -4.67 3.02
CA ARG A 290 21.33 -5.46 3.97
C ARG A 290 20.78 -6.72 3.31
N GLY A 291 20.65 -7.77 4.10
CA GLY A 291 20.08 -9.04 3.64
C GLY A 291 18.57 -8.90 3.34
N PRO A 292 18.10 -9.30 2.14
CA PRO A 292 16.67 -9.26 1.79
C PRO A 292 15.76 -9.99 2.79
N GLY A 293 16.20 -11.15 3.28
CA GLY A 293 15.44 -11.93 4.26
C GLY A 293 15.26 -11.19 5.60
N SER A 294 16.29 -10.49 6.07
CA SER A 294 16.20 -9.67 7.28
C SER A 294 15.19 -8.54 7.10
N PHE A 295 15.24 -7.85 5.96
CA PHE A 295 14.31 -6.77 5.62
C PHE A 295 12.85 -7.24 5.57
N LEU A 296 12.56 -8.30 4.80
CA LEU A 296 11.22 -8.86 4.68
C LEU A 296 10.69 -9.35 6.05
N SER A 297 11.56 -9.97 6.85
CA SER A 297 11.18 -10.43 8.19
C SER A 297 10.87 -9.29 9.17
N GLY A 298 11.48 -8.12 8.98
CA GLY A 298 11.23 -6.91 9.76
C GLY A 298 9.94 -6.20 9.36
N MET A 299 9.55 -6.27 8.08
CA MET A 299 8.40 -5.54 7.52
C MET A 299 7.13 -6.36 7.34
N ARG A 300 7.14 -7.68 7.57
CA ARG A 300 5.96 -8.54 7.36
C ARG A 300 4.67 -8.08 8.04
N GLU A 301 4.75 -7.57 9.27
CA GLU A 301 3.57 -7.08 10.01
C GLU A 301 2.96 -5.88 9.28
N LEU A 302 3.83 -4.98 8.84
CA LEU A 302 3.45 -3.80 8.08
C LEU A 302 2.85 -4.18 6.71
N MET A 303 3.46 -5.11 5.99
CA MET A 303 2.97 -5.54 4.66
C MET A 303 1.60 -6.20 4.75
N LEU A 304 1.39 -7.08 5.73
CA LEU A 304 0.10 -7.74 5.92
C LEU A 304 -1.01 -6.75 6.31
N LEU A 305 -0.68 -5.79 7.19
CA LEU A 305 -1.63 -4.74 7.55
C LEU A 305 -1.94 -3.82 6.37
N ALA A 306 -0.92 -3.38 5.63
CA ALA A 306 -1.11 -2.55 4.44
C ALA A 306 -2.00 -3.23 3.40
N PHE A 307 -1.78 -4.53 3.16
CA PHE A 307 -2.61 -5.33 2.27
C PHE A 307 -4.06 -5.43 2.75
N SER A 308 -4.28 -5.67 4.06
CA SER A 308 -5.64 -5.84 4.60
C SER A 308 -6.46 -4.54 4.71
N THR A 309 -5.77 -3.41 4.87
CA THR A 309 -6.39 -2.10 5.12
C THR A 309 -6.57 -1.28 3.85
N SER A 310 -5.83 -1.64 2.79
CA SER A 310 -5.81 -0.93 1.51
C SER A 310 -5.53 0.58 1.65
N SER A 311 -4.79 1.01 2.68
CA SER A 311 -4.51 2.42 2.94
C SER A 311 -3.08 2.66 3.43
N SER A 312 -2.30 3.39 2.63
CA SER A 312 -0.95 3.84 2.99
C SER A 312 -0.96 4.79 4.20
N ALA A 313 -1.97 5.65 4.31
CA ALA A 313 -2.13 6.56 5.44
C ALA A 313 -2.41 5.80 6.74
N ALA A 314 -3.24 4.74 6.68
CA ALA A 314 -3.59 3.93 7.84
C ALA A 314 -2.44 3.09 8.41
N VAL A 315 -1.37 2.87 7.64
CA VAL A 315 -0.20 2.10 8.12
C VAL A 315 1.03 2.97 8.37
N MET A 316 0.98 4.24 8.02
CA MET A 316 2.11 5.17 8.12
C MET A 316 2.70 5.26 9.55
N PRO A 317 1.91 5.36 10.64
CA PRO A 317 2.48 5.38 11.98
C PRO A 317 3.27 4.10 12.31
N LEU A 318 2.77 2.95 11.86
CA LEU A 318 3.44 1.66 12.03
C LEU A 318 4.70 1.57 11.16
N SER A 319 4.69 2.16 9.96
CA SER A 319 5.88 2.26 9.10
C SER A 319 7.00 3.03 9.80
N ILE A 320 6.69 4.18 10.41
CA ILE A 320 7.67 4.97 11.18
C ILE A 320 8.24 4.16 12.34
N LYS A 321 7.36 3.53 13.14
CA LYS A 321 7.77 2.68 14.26
C LYS A 321 8.69 1.54 13.82
N THR A 322 8.29 0.81 12.78
CA THR A 322 9.04 -0.35 12.27
C THR A 322 10.40 0.07 11.72
N ALA A 323 10.46 1.20 11.00
CA ALA A 323 11.71 1.75 10.49
C ALA A 323 12.70 2.10 11.62
N GLN A 324 12.21 2.68 12.71
CA GLN A 324 13.05 3.06 13.85
C GLN A 324 13.46 1.86 14.70
N GLU A 325 12.49 1.09 15.18
CA GLU A 325 12.73 0.03 16.19
C GLU A 325 13.29 -1.26 15.58
N ARG A 326 12.82 -1.68 14.40
CA ARG A 326 13.23 -2.94 13.78
C ARG A 326 14.33 -2.78 12.74
N MET A 327 14.35 -1.64 12.05
CA MET A 327 15.28 -1.40 10.94
C MET A 327 16.44 -0.47 11.32
N GLY A 328 16.43 0.10 12.53
CA GLY A 328 17.50 0.98 13.03
C GLY A 328 17.71 2.22 12.16
N VAL A 329 16.67 2.69 11.47
CA VAL A 329 16.71 3.92 10.69
C VAL A 329 16.69 5.10 11.66
N ARG A 330 17.54 6.11 11.41
CA ARG A 330 17.58 7.32 12.25
C ARG A 330 16.18 7.95 12.34
N PRO A 331 15.68 8.31 13.54
CA PRO A 331 14.34 8.86 13.70
C PRO A 331 14.03 10.02 12.78
N ALA A 332 14.97 10.96 12.64
CA ALA A 332 14.86 12.12 11.75
C ALA A 332 14.58 11.74 10.28
N ILE A 333 15.26 10.71 9.77
CA ILE A 333 15.07 10.24 8.39
C ILE A 333 13.71 9.53 8.27
N ALA A 334 13.37 8.64 9.20
CA ALA A 334 12.11 7.89 9.16
C ALA A 334 10.89 8.82 9.26
N GLN A 335 10.93 9.80 10.17
CA GLN A 335 9.85 10.76 10.40
C GLN A 335 9.68 11.78 9.27
N PHE A 336 10.70 11.96 8.44
CA PHE A 336 10.65 12.84 7.28
C PHE A 336 10.26 12.08 6.00
N VAL A 337 10.96 11.00 5.68
CA VAL A 337 10.82 10.27 4.42
C VAL A 337 9.51 9.48 4.34
N ILE A 338 9.08 8.86 5.43
CA ILE A 338 7.91 7.96 5.40
C ILE A 338 6.60 8.73 5.22
N PRO A 339 6.32 9.83 5.95
CA PRO A 339 5.13 10.63 5.69
C PRO A 339 5.07 11.21 4.29
N LEU A 340 6.20 11.70 3.77
CA LEU A 340 6.27 12.20 2.39
C LEU A 340 6.07 11.08 1.37
N GLY A 341 6.67 9.91 1.60
CA GLY A 341 6.51 8.74 0.73
C GLY A 341 5.08 8.21 0.69
N ALA A 342 4.33 8.30 1.79
CA ALA A 342 2.94 7.85 1.84
C ALA A 342 1.98 8.67 0.95
N THR A 343 2.41 9.84 0.46
CA THR A 343 1.62 10.73 -0.40
C THR A 343 2.21 10.91 -1.80
N ILE A 344 3.54 10.82 -1.93
CA ILE A 344 4.26 11.07 -3.20
C ILE A 344 4.68 9.77 -3.90
N ASN A 345 4.94 8.69 -3.16
CA ASN A 345 5.57 7.47 -3.68
C ASN A 345 4.57 6.32 -3.88
N MET A 346 3.53 6.55 -4.69
CA MET A 346 2.45 5.57 -4.95
C MET A 346 2.77 4.61 -6.10
N ASN A 347 3.90 3.90 -6.01
CA ASN A 347 4.44 3.07 -7.09
C ASN A 347 3.51 1.90 -7.45
N GLY A 348 2.86 1.30 -6.45
CA GLY A 348 1.85 0.25 -6.70
C GLY A 348 0.67 0.76 -7.51
N THR A 349 0.23 2.00 -7.25
CA THR A 349 -0.85 2.66 -8.00
C THR A 349 -0.43 2.93 -9.44
N ALA A 350 0.78 3.44 -9.67
CA ALA A 350 1.30 3.69 -11.02
C ALA A 350 1.43 2.38 -11.83
N LEU A 351 1.88 1.30 -11.20
CA LEU A 351 1.94 -0.03 -11.81
C LEU A 351 0.54 -0.53 -12.17
N TYR A 352 -0.40 -0.49 -11.22
CA TYR A 352 -1.81 -0.85 -11.42
C TYR A 352 -2.44 -0.04 -12.56
N GLN A 353 -2.18 1.27 -12.61
CA GLN A 353 -2.64 2.17 -13.67
C GLN A 353 -2.11 1.78 -15.04
N GLY A 354 -0.82 1.45 -15.14
CA GLY A 354 -0.24 0.92 -16.37
C GLY A 354 -0.92 -0.38 -16.82
N VAL A 355 -1.09 -1.35 -15.92
CA VAL A 355 -1.72 -2.64 -16.26
C VAL A 355 -3.18 -2.46 -16.68
N ALA A 356 -3.96 -1.69 -15.93
CA ALA A 356 -5.38 -1.50 -16.20
C ALA A 356 -5.64 -0.70 -17.47
N ALA A 357 -4.84 0.32 -17.76
CA ALA A 357 -4.96 1.10 -18.99
C ALA A 357 -4.80 0.20 -20.22
N ILE A 358 -3.77 -0.66 -20.23
CA ILE A 358 -3.51 -1.59 -21.33
C ILE A 358 -4.54 -2.73 -21.36
N PHE A 359 -4.94 -3.24 -20.20
CA PHE A 359 -6.02 -4.23 -20.10
C PHE A 359 -7.32 -3.72 -20.74
N LEU A 360 -7.75 -2.50 -20.40
CA LEU A 360 -8.96 -1.92 -20.96
C LEU A 360 -8.78 -1.57 -22.44
N ALA A 361 -7.63 -1.05 -22.85
CA ALA A 361 -7.34 -0.85 -24.27
C ALA A 361 -7.47 -2.14 -25.07
N GLN A 362 -6.98 -3.27 -24.54
CA GLN A 362 -7.12 -4.59 -25.16
C GLN A 362 -8.60 -5.05 -25.21
N VAL A 363 -9.38 -4.85 -24.15
CA VAL A 363 -10.81 -5.21 -24.11
C VAL A 363 -11.63 -4.42 -25.13
N PHE A 364 -11.37 -3.11 -25.25
CA PHE A 364 -12.08 -2.22 -26.16
C PHE A 364 -11.43 -2.13 -27.56
N ALA A 365 -10.41 -2.93 -27.83
CA ALA A 365 -9.65 -2.91 -29.09
C ALA A 365 -9.12 -1.51 -29.47
N VAL A 366 -8.72 -0.71 -28.49
CA VAL A 366 -8.10 0.61 -28.68
C VAL A 366 -6.59 0.44 -28.85
N ASP A 367 -6.04 0.95 -29.94
CA ASP A 367 -4.60 0.93 -30.18
C ASP A 367 -3.90 2.11 -29.47
N VAL A 368 -3.14 1.79 -28.42
CA VAL A 368 -2.35 2.79 -27.70
C VAL A 368 -1.00 2.93 -28.38
N GLY A 369 -0.90 3.88 -29.30
CA GLY A 369 0.36 4.19 -29.98
C GLY A 369 1.47 4.66 -29.03
N PRO A 370 2.74 4.72 -29.49
CA PRO A 370 3.90 5.09 -28.66
C PRO A 370 3.77 6.45 -27.96
N GLY A 371 3.13 7.42 -28.61
CA GLY A 371 2.85 8.74 -28.02
C GLY A 371 1.85 8.67 -26.86
N GLY A 372 0.81 7.85 -26.99
CA GLY A 372 -0.16 7.60 -25.92
C GLY A 372 0.47 6.88 -24.73
N LEU A 373 1.40 5.95 -24.97
CA LEU A 373 2.16 5.28 -23.91
C LEU A 373 3.06 6.24 -23.14
N LEU A 374 3.79 7.12 -23.83
CA LEU A 374 4.61 8.14 -23.18
C LEU A 374 3.73 9.07 -22.34
N LEU A 375 2.59 9.51 -22.89
CA LEU A 375 1.65 10.34 -22.18
C LEU A 375 1.13 9.65 -20.92
N LEU A 376 0.73 8.38 -21.03
CA LEU A 376 0.27 7.55 -19.91
C LEU A 376 1.32 7.44 -18.80
N VAL A 377 2.60 7.23 -19.16
CA VAL A 377 3.69 7.16 -18.18
C VAL A 377 3.84 8.49 -17.43
N VAL A 378 3.87 9.61 -18.15
CA VAL A 378 4.03 10.94 -17.54
C VAL A 378 2.83 11.30 -16.66
N THR A 379 1.61 11.07 -17.15
CA THR A 379 0.39 11.41 -16.41
C THR A 379 0.20 10.52 -15.19
N ALA A 380 0.49 9.22 -15.27
CA ALA A 380 0.39 8.33 -14.13
C ALA A 380 1.48 8.58 -13.07
N VAL A 381 2.72 8.91 -13.48
CA VAL A 381 3.76 9.34 -12.53
C VAL A 381 3.36 10.64 -11.85
N GLY A 382 2.82 11.61 -12.60
CA GLY A 382 2.30 12.85 -12.06
C GLY A 382 1.11 12.63 -11.11
N ALA A 383 0.18 11.75 -11.47
CA ALA A 383 -0.99 11.43 -10.66
C ALA A 383 -0.64 10.62 -9.40
N ALA A 384 0.42 9.82 -9.43
CA ALA A 384 0.94 9.13 -8.25
C ALA A 384 1.52 10.11 -7.21
N ILE A 385 1.86 11.34 -7.63
CA ILE A 385 2.26 12.42 -6.73
C ILE A 385 1.00 13.13 -6.23
N GLY A 386 0.70 13.00 -4.95
CA GLY A 386 -0.43 13.70 -4.32
C GLY A 386 -1.75 12.95 -4.41
N ALA A 387 -1.77 11.74 -4.98
CA ALA A 387 -2.91 10.85 -4.82
C ALA A 387 -3.12 10.54 -3.32
N PRO A 388 -4.36 10.65 -2.82
CA PRO A 388 -4.69 10.24 -1.47
C PRO A 388 -4.38 8.75 -1.24
N GLY A 389 -3.69 8.44 -0.13
CA GLY A 389 -3.42 7.07 0.32
C GLY A 389 -4.63 6.34 0.92
N THR A 390 -5.84 6.65 0.44
CA THR A 390 -7.12 6.13 0.92
C THR A 390 -7.72 5.11 -0.06
N PRO A 391 -8.55 4.16 0.42
CA PRO A 391 -9.13 3.13 -0.45
C PRO A 391 -9.98 3.72 -1.59
N GLY A 392 -9.92 3.10 -2.77
CA GLY A 392 -10.78 3.42 -3.91
C GLY A 392 -10.37 4.64 -4.76
N VAL A 393 -9.48 5.51 -4.28
CA VAL A 393 -9.08 6.73 -5.02
C VAL A 393 -8.32 6.42 -6.31
N GLY A 394 -7.62 5.29 -6.36
CA GLY A 394 -6.94 4.83 -7.57
C GLY A 394 -7.88 4.62 -8.78
N ILE A 395 -9.17 4.33 -8.54
CA ILE A 395 -10.19 4.14 -9.59
C ILE A 395 -10.58 5.47 -10.22
N VAL A 396 -10.72 6.53 -9.42
CA VAL A 396 -11.05 7.88 -9.91
C VAL A 396 -9.90 8.43 -10.76
N ILE A 397 -8.66 8.22 -10.33
CA ILE A 397 -7.48 8.62 -11.09
C ILE A 397 -7.38 7.83 -12.40
N MET A 398 -7.72 6.53 -12.38
CA MET A 398 -7.81 5.73 -13.60
C MET A 398 -8.78 6.34 -14.60
N ALA A 399 -9.96 6.80 -14.15
CA ALA A 399 -10.96 7.39 -15.03
C ALA A 399 -10.41 8.58 -15.83
N MET A 400 -9.66 9.43 -15.15
CA MET A 400 -8.99 10.58 -15.78
C MET A 400 -7.91 10.13 -16.77
N LEU A 401 -7.12 9.11 -16.41
CA LEU A 401 -6.04 8.60 -17.25
C LEU A 401 -6.56 7.92 -18.54
N LEU A 402 -7.64 7.13 -18.47
CA LEU A 402 -8.19 6.43 -19.64
C LEU A 402 -8.64 7.40 -20.73
N GLY A 403 -9.24 8.54 -20.35
CA GLY A 403 -9.60 9.59 -21.29
C GLY A 403 -8.41 10.10 -22.10
N THR A 404 -7.22 10.21 -21.49
CA THR A 404 -6.02 10.72 -22.18
C THR A 404 -5.47 9.81 -23.27
N ILE A 405 -5.83 8.51 -23.24
CA ILE A 405 -5.39 7.50 -24.20
C ILE A 405 -6.53 6.97 -25.07
N GLY A 406 -7.70 7.63 -25.04
CA GLY A 406 -8.84 7.28 -25.89
C GLY A 406 -9.60 6.01 -25.46
N VAL A 407 -9.40 5.52 -24.24
CA VAL A 407 -10.13 4.35 -23.72
C VAL A 407 -11.43 4.81 -23.05
N PRO A 408 -12.60 4.22 -23.37
CA PRO A 408 -13.87 4.61 -22.77
C PRO A 408 -13.87 4.48 -21.24
N PRO A 409 -14.23 5.54 -20.49
CA PRO A 409 -14.31 5.48 -19.03
C PRO A 409 -15.31 4.45 -18.49
N ALA A 410 -16.30 4.05 -19.30
CA ALA A 410 -17.23 2.96 -18.97
C ALA A 410 -16.51 1.62 -18.68
N GLY A 411 -15.31 1.42 -19.23
CA GLY A 411 -14.46 0.26 -18.97
C GLY A 411 -14.05 0.07 -17.51
N ILE A 412 -14.10 1.13 -16.71
CA ILE A 412 -13.78 1.08 -15.28
C ILE A 412 -14.71 0.12 -14.53
N ALA A 413 -15.95 -0.05 -15.00
CA ALA A 413 -16.89 -1.00 -14.40
C ALA A 413 -16.35 -2.45 -14.37
N LEU A 414 -15.48 -2.83 -15.33
CA LEU A 414 -14.88 -4.16 -15.40
C LEU A 414 -13.82 -4.40 -14.32
N ILE A 415 -13.18 -3.34 -13.83
CA ILE A 415 -12.13 -3.39 -12.82
C ILE A 415 -12.61 -2.94 -11.43
N MET A 416 -13.75 -2.23 -11.33
CA MET A 416 -14.28 -1.79 -10.02
C MET A 416 -14.65 -2.95 -9.08
N GLY A 417 -14.97 -4.11 -9.64
CA GLY A 417 -15.38 -5.27 -8.86
C GLY A 417 -14.22 -6.03 -8.21
N VAL A 418 -12.95 -5.68 -8.49
CA VAL A 418 -11.80 -6.57 -8.25
C VAL A 418 -10.59 -5.87 -7.66
#